data_AF-A0A316MK23-F1
#
_entry.id   AF-A0A316MK23-F1
#
_cell.length_a   1.000
_cell.length_b   1.000
_cell.length_c   1.000
_cell.angle_alpha   90.00
_cell.angle_beta   90.00
_cell.angle_gamma   90.00
#
_symmetry.space_group_name_H-M   'P 1'
#
loop_
_entity.id
_entity.type
_entity.pdbx_description
1 polymer ?
#
loop_
_entity_poly.entity_id
_entity_poly.type
_entity_poly.pdbx_seq_one_letter_code
_entity_poly.pdbx_strand_id
1 'polypeptide(L)'
;MTTSFTVKAEGEGLSYQWQYKQAGSTTWSDWSGQTKATLKVGYLEKRNGMSFRCIVKDASGYKTISDEAKLTYVNGPKIIQQPENKTVEEGMTTSFTVKAEGEGLSYQWQYKQAGSTTWSDWSGQTKTTLKVGYLEKRNGMSFRCIVKDASGYKTISNEALLIYNQKVQTTFSKTSGNVTFKVQYPENITCGMPTTFKLSSEGTTDKVQYALYSLTTEDGTIVYDTSYGSNGKFFSKDSFDFTFYASGTYYIRFAIMDTGVSPYVWFNTGLYGIKLVIDDKGYPTVENVVADLKAQCGKTCTTDFEKAVWFNDWLVENCRYDSSYSYCAPEGALARGSGTCEAYHRAYVMLLNSVGIATDRISGDGHVWTGVQLDGNWYHIDTTWDDAGYEDNSVDLQHLYFGLNDELMNQIHSSVTSSNGISAHSLEDNYFIKTGKIKKWSDQYVSTIREHLNNGENTFDITINDSMIDSYKQIIYYLVAYQLSNTDWGGEKLTVTYSENILHCVVE
;
A
#
# COMPACT_ATOMS: atom_id res chain seq x y z
N MET A 1 -28.37 -2.53 14.16
CA MET A 1 -27.93 -2.62 15.58
C MET A 1 -28.88 -3.51 16.38
N THR A 2 -28.37 -4.22 17.39
CA THR A 2 -29.16 -5.10 18.28
C THR A 2 -28.71 -4.91 19.73
N THR A 3 -29.62 -5.06 20.69
CA THR A 3 -29.32 -5.14 22.13
C THR A 3 -29.79 -6.48 22.70
N SER A 4 -29.45 -6.80 23.95
CA SER A 4 -29.90 -8.03 24.61
C SER A 4 -30.46 -7.79 26.01
N PHE A 5 -31.50 -8.53 26.36
CA PHE A 5 -32.03 -8.64 27.72
C PHE A 5 -31.74 -10.06 28.23
N THR A 6 -31.26 -10.19 29.46
CA THR A 6 -30.96 -11.49 30.06
C THR A 6 -31.69 -11.63 31.38
N VAL A 7 -32.28 -12.80 31.59
CA VAL A 7 -32.84 -13.19 32.89
C VAL A 7 -31.95 -14.24 33.54
N LYS A 8 -31.80 -14.15 34.87
CA LYS A 8 -31.16 -15.18 35.68
C LYS A 8 -32.25 -15.84 36.52
N ALA A 9 -32.31 -17.17 36.47
CA ALA A 9 -33.24 -17.99 37.25
C ALA A 9 -32.50 -19.24 37.77
N GLU A 10 -32.94 -19.74 38.93
CA GLU A 10 -32.37 -20.92 39.59
C GLU A 10 -33.39 -22.07 39.58
N GLY A 11 -32.93 -23.29 39.29
CA GLY A 11 -33.76 -24.49 39.14
C GLY A 11 -33.25 -25.42 38.04
N GLU A 12 -33.74 -26.66 38.00
CA GLU A 12 -33.37 -27.65 36.99
C GLU A 12 -34.41 -27.72 35.86
N GLY A 13 -33.95 -27.98 34.62
CA GLY A 13 -34.84 -28.17 33.47
C GLY A 13 -35.65 -26.93 33.05
N LEU A 14 -35.08 -25.73 33.21
CA LEU A 14 -35.77 -24.47 32.94
C LEU A 14 -36.01 -24.24 31.44
N SER A 15 -37.21 -23.74 31.13
CA SER A 15 -37.62 -23.25 29.80
C SER A 15 -38.03 -21.77 29.88
N TYR A 16 -37.78 -21.04 28.80
CA TYR A 16 -37.98 -19.58 28.75
C TYR A 16 -38.99 -19.23 27.65
N GLN A 17 -39.82 -18.22 27.90
CA GLN A 17 -40.68 -17.62 26.89
C GLN A 17 -40.68 -16.10 27.10
N TRP A 18 -40.08 -15.38 26.15
CA TRP A 18 -40.09 -13.92 26.20
C TRP A 18 -41.44 -13.35 25.78
N GLN A 19 -41.83 -12.27 26.46
CA GLN A 19 -42.99 -11.46 26.13
C GLN A 19 -42.57 -10.01 25.91
N TYR A 20 -43.36 -9.31 25.11
CA TYR A 20 -43.20 -7.87 24.89
C TYR A 20 -44.53 -7.13 25.05
N LYS A 21 -44.44 -5.84 25.36
CA LYS A 21 -45.55 -4.92 25.20
C LYS A 21 -45.10 -3.68 24.45
N GLN A 22 -46.01 -3.10 23.67
CA GLN A 22 -45.76 -1.87 22.93
C GLN A 22 -45.61 -0.68 23.88
N ALA A 23 -44.93 0.39 23.43
CA ALA A 23 -44.77 1.60 24.21
C ALA A 23 -46.14 2.17 24.63
N GLY A 24 -46.33 2.41 25.93
CA GLY A 24 -47.60 2.91 26.49
C GLY A 24 -48.73 1.86 26.61
N SER A 25 -48.52 0.63 26.13
CA SER A 25 -49.47 -0.47 26.30
C SER A 25 -49.31 -1.13 27.67
N THR A 26 -50.41 -1.69 28.18
CA THR A 26 -50.43 -2.57 29.36
C THR A 26 -50.54 -4.06 29.00
N THR A 27 -50.82 -4.38 27.74
CA THR A 27 -51.04 -5.76 27.27
C THR A 27 -49.73 -6.39 26.80
N TRP A 28 -49.48 -7.62 27.28
CA TRP A 28 -48.32 -8.43 26.93
C TRP A 28 -48.65 -9.47 25.86
N SER A 29 -47.73 -9.64 24.92
CA SER A 29 -47.79 -10.65 23.86
C SER A 29 -46.54 -11.52 23.87
N ASP A 30 -46.69 -12.80 23.52
CA ASP A 30 -45.56 -13.71 23.39
C ASP A 30 -44.68 -13.31 22.21
N TRP A 31 -43.37 -13.22 22.45
CA TRP A 31 -42.38 -13.13 21.38
C TRP A 31 -42.04 -14.55 20.91
N SER A 32 -42.76 -15.01 19.89
CA SER A 32 -42.63 -16.36 19.35
C SER A 32 -41.19 -16.73 18.99
N GLY A 33 -40.79 -17.95 19.38
CA GLY A 33 -39.48 -18.54 19.06
C GLY A 33 -38.31 -18.06 19.93
N GLN A 34 -38.56 -17.21 20.93
CA GLN A 34 -37.51 -16.71 21.84
C GLN A 34 -37.50 -17.49 23.15
N THR A 35 -36.76 -18.60 23.18
CA THR A 35 -36.78 -19.60 24.27
C THR A 35 -35.48 -19.71 25.06
N LYS A 36 -34.55 -18.78 24.86
CA LYS A 36 -33.27 -18.72 25.58
C LYS A 36 -33.37 -17.74 26.75
N ALA A 37 -32.50 -17.91 27.75
CA ALA A 37 -32.36 -16.99 28.89
C ALA A 37 -31.98 -15.55 28.46
N THR A 38 -31.42 -15.39 27.27
CA THR A 38 -31.10 -14.09 26.66
C THR A 38 -31.95 -13.86 25.42
N LEU A 39 -32.67 -12.73 25.38
CA LEU A 39 -33.40 -12.22 24.21
C LEU A 39 -32.55 -11.19 23.48
N LYS A 40 -32.33 -11.39 22.17
CA LYS A 40 -31.66 -10.41 21.30
C LYS A 40 -32.71 -9.62 20.50
N VAL A 41 -32.71 -8.29 20.66
CA VAL A 41 -33.68 -7.38 20.03
C VAL A 41 -32.99 -6.52 18.98
N GLY A 42 -33.50 -6.52 17.74
CA GLY A 42 -33.10 -5.60 16.65
C GLY A 42 -34.08 -4.46 16.42
N TYR A 43 -33.88 -3.66 15.36
CA TYR A 43 -34.78 -2.55 14.96
C TYR A 43 -35.13 -1.59 16.10
N LEU A 44 -34.11 -1.21 16.88
CA LEU A 44 -34.26 -0.52 18.16
C LEU A 44 -35.06 0.80 18.06
N GLU A 45 -34.86 1.57 16.99
CA GLU A 45 -35.60 2.81 16.72
C GLU A 45 -37.12 2.60 16.70
N LYS A 46 -37.59 1.63 15.90
CA LYS A 46 -39.02 1.31 15.80
C LYS A 46 -39.59 0.65 17.05
N ARG A 47 -38.72 0.19 17.95
CA ARG A 47 -39.07 -0.49 19.19
C ARG A 47 -38.79 0.37 20.42
N ASN A 48 -38.51 1.66 20.22
CA ASN A 48 -38.25 2.60 21.31
C ASN A 48 -39.47 2.67 22.23
N GLY A 49 -39.23 2.56 23.53
CA GLY A 49 -40.25 2.57 24.57
C GLY A 49 -40.99 1.25 24.79
N MET A 50 -40.74 0.20 23.98
CA MET A 50 -41.26 -1.15 24.24
C MET A 50 -40.66 -1.73 25.51
N SER A 51 -41.39 -2.60 26.18
CA SER A 51 -40.87 -3.33 27.34
C SER A 51 -40.89 -4.83 27.13
N PHE A 52 -39.96 -5.51 27.80
CA PHE A 52 -39.73 -6.95 27.70
C PHE A 52 -39.74 -7.58 29.09
N ARG A 53 -40.24 -8.81 29.15
CA ARG A 53 -40.16 -9.69 30.34
C ARG A 53 -40.06 -11.13 29.89
N CYS A 54 -39.58 -12.02 30.75
CA CYS A 54 -39.49 -13.44 30.45
C CYS A 54 -40.37 -14.24 31.42
N ILE A 55 -41.12 -15.19 30.89
CA ILE A 55 -41.75 -16.26 31.67
C ILE A 55 -40.76 -17.41 31.72
N VAL A 56 -40.41 -17.85 32.93
CA VAL A 56 -39.54 -19.01 33.15
C VAL A 56 -40.39 -20.13 33.73
N LYS A 57 -40.26 -21.33 33.18
CA LYS A 57 -41.01 -22.52 33.59
C LYS A 57 -40.08 -23.68 33.88
N ASP A 58 -40.27 -24.37 35.01
CA ASP A 58 -39.51 -25.58 35.35
C ASP A 58 -40.09 -26.85 34.68
N ALA A 59 -39.40 -27.98 34.87
CA ALA A 59 -39.82 -29.28 34.32
C ALA A 59 -41.15 -29.79 34.89
N SER A 60 -41.53 -29.36 36.11
CA SER A 60 -42.76 -29.78 36.79
C SER A 60 -43.98 -28.95 36.38
N GLY A 61 -43.76 -27.78 35.78
CA GLY A 61 -44.81 -26.93 35.27
C GLY A 61 -44.93 -25.57 35.94
N TYR A 62 -44.18 -25.30 37.02
CA TYR A 62 -44.25 -24.05 37.76
C TYR A 62 -43.69 -22.90 36.95
N LYS A 63 -44.39 -21.75 36.98
CA LYS A 63 -44.05 -20.56 36.20
C LYS A 63 -43.76 -19.37 37.10
N THR A 64 -42.68 -18.66 36.81
CA THR A 64 -42.38 -17.33 37.34
C THR A 64 -42.19 -16.33 36.20
N ILE A 65 -42.38 -15.03 36.47
CA ILE A 65 -42.26 -13.96 35.47
C ILE A 65 -41.24 -12.95 35.97
N SER A 66 -40.29 -12.57 35.12
CA SER A 66 -39.30 -11.56 35.46
C SER A 66 -39.91 -10.17 35.63
N ASP A 67 -39.15 -9.28 36.28
CA ASP A 67 -39.39 -7.84 36.22
C ASP A 67 -39.37 -7.33 34.77
N GLU A 68 -40.01 -6.18 34.58
CA GLU A 68 -40.09 -5.50 33.29
C GLU A 68 -38.81 -4.71 32.97
N ALA A 69 -38.27 -4.90 31.77
CA ALA A 69 -37.17 -4.12 31.24
C ALA A 69 -37.64 -3.27 30.05
N LYS A 70 -37.54 -1.94 30.15
CA LYS A 70 -37.92 -1.00 29.08
C LYS A 70 -36.74 -0.73 28.15
N LEU A 71 -36.98 -0.81 26.84
CA LEU A 71 -36.02 -0.40 25.82
C LEU A 71 -36.13 1.10 25.56
N THR A 72 -35.03 1.82 25.72
CA THR A 72 -34.90 3.22 25.29
C THR A 72 -33.86 3.29 24.18
N TYR A 73 -34.24 3.87 23.04
CA TYR A 73 -33.36 4.11 21.91
C TYR A 73 -33.02 5.61 21.86
N VAL A 74 -31.72 5.92 21.90
CA VAL A 74 -31.19 7.28 21.77
C VAL A 74 -30.55 7.38 20.38
N ASN A 75 -30.94 8.40 19.61
CA ASN A 75 -30.25 8.70 18.36
C ASN A 75 -28.84 9.19 18.70
N GLY A 76 -27.83 8.52 18.13
CA GLY A 76 -26.44 8.93 18.29
C GLY A 76 -26.16 10.32 17.71
N PRO A 77 -24.96 10.88 17.96
CA PRO A 77 -24.60 12.21 17.50
C PRO A 77 -24.67 12.33 15.97
N LYS A 78 -25.22 13.44 15.48
CA LYS A 78 -25.31 13.76 14.05
C LYS A 78 -24.56 15.05 13.75
N ILE A 79 -23.54 15.01 12.89
CA ILE A 79 -22.84 16.22 12.45
C ILE A 79 -23.69 16.93 11.37
N ILE A 80 -23.97 18.21 11.58
CA ILE A 80 -24.78 19.08 10.71
C ILE A 80 -23.97 20.20 10.05
N GLN A 81 -22.75 20.46 10.53
CA GLN A 81 -21.78 21.32 9.85
C GLN A 81 -20.43 20.61 9.87
N GLN A 82 -19.92 20.34 8.67
CA GLN A 82 -18.61 19.74 8.47
C GLN A 82 -17.52 20.82 8.48
N PRO A 83 -16.27 20.47 8.84
CA PRO A 83 -15.15 21.37 8.64
C PRO A 83 -14.81 21.45 7.14
N GLU A 84 -14.27 22.58 6.71
CA GLU A 84 -13.91 22.84 5.32
C GLU A 84 -12.41 23.05 5.18
N ASN A 85 -11.86 22.72 4.02
CA ASN A 85 -10.47 23.02 3.68
C ASN A 85 -10.17 24.53 3.82
N LYS A 86 -8.97 24.86 4.26
CA LYS A 86 -8.52 26.25 4.43
C LYS A 86 -7.20 26.48 3.72
N THR A 87 -7.15 27.53 2.90
CA THR A 87 -5.91 28.11 2.38
C THR A 87 -5.62 29.41 3.11
N VAL A 88 -4.39 29.58 3.57
CA VAL A 88 -3.98 30.73 4.38
C VAL A 88 -2.61 31.25 4.00
N GLU A 89 -2.47 32.57 4.12
CA GLU A 89 -1.22 33.30 3.85
C GLU A 89 -0.32 33.37 5.09
N GLU A 90 0.94 33.74 4.86
CA GLU A 90 1.95 33.93 5.90
C GLU A 90 1.49 34.88 7.03
N GLY A 91 1.77 34.50 8.28
CA GLY A 91 1.49 35.29 9.48
C GLY A 91 0.03 35.25 9.97
N MET A 92 -0.86 34.55 9.28
CA MET A 92 -2.26 34.39 9.71
C MET A 92 -2.45 33.23 10.69
N THR A 93 -3.58 33.21 11.40
CA THR A 93 -4.09 32.04 12.15
C THR A 93 -5.36 31.52 11.49
N THR A 94 -5.68 30.23 11.65
CA THR A 94 -6.91 29.66 11.09
C THR A 94 -7.68 28.82 12.10
N SER A 95 -8.90 28.45 11.75
CA SER A 95 -9.71 27.54 12.55
C SER A 95 -10.62 26.65 11.71
N PHE A 96 -10.85 25.45 12.22
CA PHE A 96 -11.83 24.49 11.70
C PHE A 96 -12.98 24.36 12.69
N THR A 97 -14.21 24.24 12.19
CA THR A 97 -15.42 24.21 13.01
C THR A 97 -16.29 23.02 12.65
N VAL A 98 -16.88 22.40 13.68
CA VAL A 98 -17.94 21.40 13.53
C VAL A 98 -19.16 21.80 14.33
N LYS A 99 -20.34 21.42 13.84
CA LYS A 99 -21.60 21.52 14.58
C LYS A 99 -22.31 20.18 14.53
N ALA A 100 -22.82 19.71 15.66
CA ALA A 100 -23.51 18.44 15.78
C ALA A 100 -24.79 18.58 16.63
N GLU A 101 -25.77 17.73 16.34
CA GLU A 101 -27.01 17.53 17.08
C GLU A 101 -26.91 16.24 17.89
N GLY A 102 -27.52 16.24 19.07
CA GLY A 102 -27.49 15.15 20.05
C GLY A 102 -27.35 15.68 21.47
N GLU A 103 -27.60 14.84 22.47
CA GLU A 103 -27.50 15.21 23.88
C GLU A 103 -26.17 14.73 24.49
N GLY A 104 -25.61 15.51 25.42
CA GLY A 104 -24.38 15.14 26.14
C GLY A 104 -23.17 14.94 25.24
N LEU A 105 -23.00 15.79 24.22
CA LEU A 105 -21.93 15.65 23.23
C LEU A 105 -20.56 16.03 23.78
N SER A 106 -19.56 15.25 23.39
CA SER A 106 -18.14 15.52 23.56
C SER A 106 -17.43 15.49 22.21
N TYR A 107 -16.36 16.26 22.09
CA TYR A 107 -15.61 16.43 20.85
C TYR A 107 -14.15 16.05 21.09
N GLN A 108 -13.52 15.45 20.09
CA GLN A 108 -12.07 15.21 20.06
C GLN A 108 -11.58 15.46 18.64
N TRP A 109 -10.77 16.51 18.46
CA TRP A 109 -10.11 16.74 17.18
C TRP A 109 -8.96 15.75 17.00
N GLN A 110 -8.85 15.27 15.77
CA GLN A 110 -7.74 14.47 15.29
C GLN A 110 -7.07 15.20 14.14
N TYR A 111 -5.79 14.89 13.95
CA TYR A 111 -5.03 15.33 12.80
C TYR A 111 -4.38 14.13 12.12
N LYS A 112 -4.07 14.28 10.84
CA LYS A 112 -3.12 13.45 10.12
C LYS A 112 -2.09 14.37 9.44
N GLN A 113 -0.85 13.90 9.35
CA GLN A 113 0.19 14.62 8.63
C GLN A 113 -0.12 14.67 7.13
N ALA A 114 0.49 15.61 6.41
CA ALA A 114 0.41 15.66 4.95
C ALA A 114 0.73 14.27 4.35
N GLY A 115 -0.13 13.80 3.45
CA GLY A 115 -0.14 12.48 2.80
C GLY A 115 -0.05 11.23 3.70
N SER A 116 -0.13 11.36 5.02
CA SER A 116 -0.34 10.22 5.90
C SER A 116 -1.80 9.73 5.82
N THR A 117 -2.00 8.43 5.99
CA THR A 117 -3.33 7.81 6.17
C THR A 117 -3.71 7.65 7.65
N THR A 118 -2.76 7.89 8.56
CA THR A 118 -2.92 7.63 10.00
C THR A 118 -3.38 8.87 10.76
N TRP A 119 -4.43 8.71 11.56
CA TRP A 119 -5.01 9.77 12.39
C TRP A 119 -4.53 9.68 13.84
N SER A 120 -4.14 10.80 14.42
CA SER A 120 -3.75 10.94 15.83
C SER A 120 -4.65 11.94 16.55
N ASP A 121 -4.92 11.69 17.83
CA ASP A 121 -5.66 12.62 18.67
C ASP A 121 -4.85 13.90 18.88
N TRP A 122 -5.47 15.04 18.60
CA TRP A 122 -4.93 16.31 19.03
C TRP A 122 -5.27 16.54 20.50
N SER A 123 -4.35 16.16 21.37
CA SER A 123 -4.53 16.23 22.83
C SER A 123 -5.04 17.61 23.29
N GLY A 124 -6.10 17.59 24.11
CA GLY A 124 -6.73 18.78 24.68
C GLY A 124 -7.65 19.57 23.74
N GLN A 125 -7.77 19.20 22.46
CA GLN A 125 -8.64 19.89 21.50
C GLN A 125 -10.05 19.29 21.49
N THR A 126 -10.88 19.71 22.45
CA THR A 126 -12.21 19.14 22.71
C THR A 126 -13.38 20.11 22.49
N LYS A 127 -13.12 21.24 21.82
CA LYS A 127 -14.13 22.26 21.50
C LYS A 127 -14.70 22.03 20.10
N THR A 128 -15.86 22.62 19.81
CA THR A 128 -16.47 22.65 18.47
C THR A 128 -15.62 23.41 17.44
N THR A 129 -14.70 24.26 17.89
CA THR A 129 -13.74 24.98 17.05
C THR A 129 -12.31 24.59 17.42
N LEU A 130 -11.57 24.07 16.45
CA LEU A 130 -10.13 23.88 16.53
C LEU A 130 -9.43 25.12 16.00
N LYS A 131 -8.62 25.78 16.84
CA LYS A 131 -7.73 26.87 16.41
C LYS A 131 -6.37 26.29 16.06
N VAL A 132 -5.84 26.64 14.90
CA VAL A 132 -4.55 26.17 14.39
C VAL A 132 -3.64 27.39 14.22
N GLY A 133 -2.49 27.37 14.90
CA GLY A 133 -1.35 28.27 14.68
C GLY A 133 -0.16 27.54 14.06
N TYR A 134 1.02 28.17 13.97
CA TYR A 134 2.23 27.56 13.36
C TYR A 134 1.92 26.91 12.01
N LEU A 135 1.21 27.65 11.15
CA LEU A 135 0.61 27.13 9.91
C LEU A 135 1.68 26.63 8.93
N GLU A 136 2.86 27.25 8.97
CA GLU A 136 4.03 26.85 8.19
C GLU A 136 4.45 25.40 8.45
N LYS A 137 4.47 24.97 9.71
CA LYS A 137 4.82 23.59 10.09
C LYS A 137 3.66 22.60 9.92
N ARG A 138 2.50 23.10 9.53
CA ARG A 138 1.25 22.34 9.44
C ARG A 138 0.66 22.36 8.04
N ASN A 139 1.43 22.84 7.07
CA ASN A 139 1.05 22.81 5.66
C ASN A 139 0.75 21.37 5.22
N GLY A 140 -0.35 21.17 4.52
CA GLY A 140 -0.80 19.86 4.06
C GLY A 140 -1.42 18.96 5.15
N MET A 141 -1.37 19.33 6.44
CA MET A 141 -2.06 18.57 7.48
C MET A 141 -3.56 18.60 7.29
N SER A 142 -4.22 17.49 7.64
CA SER A 142 -5.68 17.40 7.62
C SER A 142 -6.26 17.16 9.00
N PHE A 143 -7.47 17.66 9.23
CA PHE A 143 -8.15 17.67 10.52
C PHE A 143 -9.54 17.05 10.39
N ARG A 144 -9.96 16.31 11.42
CA ARG A 144 -11.33 15.81 11.59
C ARG A 144 -11.72 15.81 13.06
N CYS A 145 -13.01 15.77 13.36
CA CYS A 145 -13.51 15.71 14.72
C CYS A 145 -14.30 14.41 14.94
N ILE A 146 -13.98 13.70 16.01
CA ILE A 146 -14.85 12.66 16.56
C ILE A 146 -15.85 13.35 17.48
N VAL A 147 -17.14 13.08 17.27
CA VAL A 147 -18.22 13.54 18.15
C VAL A 147 -18.83 12.31 18.82
N LYS A 148 -18.88 12.32 20.15
CA LYS A 148 -19.37 11.20 20.95
C LYS A 148 -20.47 11.67 21.91
N ASP A 149 -21.53 10.89 22.07
CA ASP A 149 -22.53 11.15 23.11
C ASP A 149 -22.20 10.47 24.45
N ALA A 150 -22.99 10.77 25.48
CA ALA A 150 -22.82 10.19 26.81
C ALA A 150 -23.03 8.65 26.86
N SER A 151 -23.72 8.08 25.86
CA SER A 151 -24.01 6.64 25.78
C SER A 151 -22.91 5.85 25.06
N GLY A 152 -21.93 6.53 24.47
CA GLY A 152 -20.80 5.89 23.81
C GLY A 152 -20.84 5.93 22.28
N TYR A 153 -21.94 6.37 21.67
CA TYR A 153 -22.06 6.41 20.22
C TYR A 153 -21.16 7.51 19.65
N LYS A 154 -20.45 7.18 18.57
CA LYS A 154 -19.53 8.11 17.91
C LYS A 154 -19.90 8.31 16.44
N THR A 155 -19.74 9.54 15.97
CA THR A 155 -19.70 9.91 14.56
C THR A 155 -18.42 10.68 14.29
N ILE A 156 -17.95 10.68 13.04
CA ILE A 156 -16.68 11.30 12.65
C ILE A 156 -16.97 12.30 11.53
N SER A 157 -16.40 13.50 11.64
CA SER A 157 -16.55 14.53 10.61
C SER A 157 -15.83 14.14 9.32
N ASN A 158 -16.16 14.86 8.24
CA ASN A 158 -15.34 14.89 7.05
C ASN A 158 -13.93 15.42 7.37
N GLU A 159 -13.01 15.10 6.49
CA GLU A 159 -11.64 15.60 6.51
C GLU A 159 -11.58 17.04 5.99
N ALA A 160 -10.77 17.88 6.63
CA ALA A 160 -10.48 19.24 6.21
C ALA A 160 -8.97 19.49 6.12
N LEU A 161 -8.49 19.86 4.93
CA LEU A 161 -7.09 20.12 4.58
C LEU A 161 -6.68 21.56 4.90
N LEU A 162 -5.48 21.74 5.46
CA LEU A 162 -4.81 23.03 5.61
C LEU A 162 -3.76 23.22 4.50
N ILE A 163 -3.87 24.31 3.75
CA ILE A 163 -2.88 24.74 2.76
C ILE A 163 -2.28 26.07 3.24
N TYR A 164 -0.98 26.11 3.43
CA TYR A 164 -0.23 27.31 3.78
C TYR A 164 0.52 27.82 2.54
N ASN A 165 0.11 28.98 2.04
CA ASN A 165 0.76 29.64 0.92
C ASN A 165 2.03 30.33 1.42
N GLN A 166 3.17 29.74 1.09
CA GLN A 166 4.47 30.33 1.39
C GLN A 166 4.80 31.46 0.40
N LYS A 167 5.51 32.48 0.89
CA LYS A 167 6.09 33.51 0.03
C LYS A 167 7.07 32.86 -0.94
N VAL A 168 6.82 33.03 -2.24
CA VAL A 168 7.74 32.61 -3.30
C VAL A 168 8.96 33.52 -3.25
N GLN A 169 10.16 32.95 -3.12
CA GLN A 169 11.41 33.70 -3.17
C GLN A 169 12.19 33.38 -4.45
N THR A 170 13.06 34.31 -4.89
CA THR A 170 14.00 34.03 -5.98
C THR A 170 15.19 33.29 -5.40
N THR A 171 15.24 31.99 -5.62
CA THR A 171 16.24 31.12 -4.98
C THR A 171 17.36 30.71 -5.94
N PHE A 172 17.20 30.93 -7.24
CA PHE A 172 18.26 30.73 -8.23
C PHE A 172 18.27 31.84 -9.28
N SER A 173 19.46 32.36 -9.59
CA SER A 173 19.67 33.21 -10.76
C SER A 173 21.05 32.97 -11.35
N LYS A 174 21.14 32.92 -12.69
CA LYS A 174 22.40 32.73 -13.41
C LYS A 174 22.38 33.53 -14.70
N THR A 175 23.47 34.25 -14.96
CA THR A 175 23.65 35.05 -16.17
C THR A 175 24.71 34.42 -17.07
N SER A 176 24.43 34.34 -18.36
CA SER A 176 25.37 33.91 -19.41
C SER A 176 25.22 34.85 -20.61
N GLY A 177 26.27 35.64 -20.89
CA GLY A 177 26.16 36.75 -21.83
C GLY A 177 25.11 37.76 -21.37
N ASN A 178 24.18 38.11 -22.26
CA ASN A 178 23.09 39.05 -21.95
C ASN A 178 21.85 38.38 -21.35
N VAL A 179 21.84 37.04 -21.27
CA VAL A 179 20.68 36.29 -20.81
C VAL A 179 20.83 35.96 -19.33
N THR A 180 19.81 36.28 -18.53
CA THR A 180 19.72 35.89 -17.12
C THR A 180 18.54 34.95 -16.92
N PHE A 181 18.78 33.74 -16.40
CA PHE A 181 17.72 32.86 -15.90
C PHE A 181 17.38 33.19 -14.47
N LYS A 182 16.13 32.98 -14.11
CA LYS A 182 15.68 32.95 -12.73
C LYS A 182 14.73 31.77 -12.54
N VAL A 183 14.90 31.09 -11.40
CA VAL A 183 13.95 30.10 -10.93
C VAL A 183 13.53 30.50 -9.52
N GLN A 184 12.22 30.64 -9.32
CA GLN A 184 11.63 30.99 -8.04
C GLN A 184 10.80 29.81 -7.52
N TYR A 185 10.91 29.52 -6.24
CA TYR A 185 10.17 28.46 -5.57
C TYR A 185 10.01 28.78 -4.08
N PRO A 186 9.09 28.11 -3.35
CA PRO A 186 8.93 28.30 -1.92
C PRO A 186 10.21 28.01 -1.14
N GLU A 187 10.48 28.78 -0.08
CA GLU A 187 11.65 28.57 0.78
C GLU A 187 11.64 27.20 1.46
N ASN A 188 10.47 26.74 1.92
CA ASN A 188 10.31 25.40 2.49
C ASN A 188 9.42 24.55 1.58
N ILE A 189 9.97 23.45 1.10
CA ILE A 189 9.21 22.45 0.33
C ILE A 189 8.51 21.53 1.32
N THR A 190 7.20 21.35 1.16
CA THR A 190 6.38 20.41 1.94
C THR A 190 6.15 19.17 1.10
N CYS A 191 6.54 18.01 1.61
CA CYS A 191 6.31 16.74 0.92
C CYS A 191 4.80 16.42 0.86
N GLY A 192 4.39 15.66 -0.16
CA GLY A 192 2.98 15.36 -0.44
C GLY A 192 2.16 16.52 -1.04
N MET A 193 2.75 17.71 -1.16
CA MET A 193 2.13 18.88 -1.79
C MET A 193 2.89 19.30 -3.06
N PRO A 194 2.20 19.72 -4.13
CA PRO A 194 2.87 20.24 -5.32
C PRO A 194 3.74 21.46 -5.00
N THR A 195 4.99 21.42 -5.42
CA THR A 195 5.91 22.56 -5.43
C THR A 195 5.94 23.14 -6.83
N THR A 196 5.53 24.41 -6.97
CA THR A 196 5.62 25.15 -8.23
C THR A 196 6.95 25.87 -8.33
N PHE A 197 7.73 25.53 -9.37
CA PHE A 197 8.91 26.26 -9.80
C PHE A 197 8.51 27.25 -10.88
N LYS A 198 8.63 28.55 -10.62
CA LYS A 198 8.43 29.61 -11.61
C LYS A 198 9.73 29.90 -12.34
N LEU A 199 9.67 29.88 -13.67
CA LEU A 199 10.79 30.00 -14.59
C LEU A 199 10.67 31.33 -15.32
N SER A 200 11.74 32.11 -15.36
CA SER A 200 11.74 33.37 -16.10
C SER A 200 13.12 33.72 -16.63
N SER A 201 13.16 34.52 -17.69
CA SER A 201 14.40 35.01 -18.27
C SER A 201 14.36 36.51 -18.56
N GLU A 202 15.55 37.11 -18.49
CA GLU A 202 15.82 38.48 -18.93
C GLU A 202 16.84 38.44 -20.06
N GLY A 203 16.76 39.40 -20.99
CA GLY A 203 17.65 39.46 -22.15
C GLY A 203 17.33 38.46 -23.28
N THR A 204 16.16 37.83 -23.22
CA THR A 204 15.60 36.96 -24.27
C THR A 204 14.46 37.63 -25.04
N THR A 205 14.06 37.07 -26.17
CA THR A 205 12.83 37.45 -26.88
C THR A 205 11.57 36.95 -26.15
N ASP A 206 10.40 37.16 -26.74
CA ASP A 206 9.11 36.60 -26.30
C ASP A 206 8.92 35.13 -26.69
N LYS A 207 9.82 34.55 -27.50
CA LYS A 207 9.74 33.16 -28.00
C LYS A 207 10.60 32.19 -27.19
N VAL A 208 10.44 32.25 -25.88
CA VAL A 208 11.18 31.43 -24.91
C VAL A 208 10.45 30.12 -24.61
N GLN A 209 11.20 29.04 -24.49
CA GLN A 209 10.74 27.74 -24.02
C GLN A 209 11.65 27.24 -22.89
N TYR A 210 11.10 26.40 -22.02
CA TYR A 210 11.78 25.81 -20.87
C TYR A 210 11.70 24.29 -20.89
N ALA A 211 12.60 23.59 -20.19
CA ALA A 211 12.52 22.14 -20.00
C ALA A 211 13.02 21.75 -18.61
N LEU A 212 12.44 20.68 -18.04
CA LEU A 212 13.11 19.96 -16.96
C LEU A 212 14.26 19.17 -17.57
N TYR A 213 15.48 19.48 -17.16
CA TYR A 213 16.70 18.87 -17.68
C TYR A 213 17.14 17.65 -16.87
N SER A 214 16.93 17.67 -15.56
CA SER A 214 17.12 16.50 -14.68
C SER A 214 16.55 16.78 -13.30
N LEU A 215 16.16 15.72 -12.61
CA LEU A 215 15.90 15.73 -11.18
C LEU A 215 16.54 14.49 -10.55
N THR A 216 17.52 14.71 -9.68
CA THR A 216 18.29 13.63 -9.04
C THR A 216 18.38 13.83 -7.54
N THR A 217 18.72 12.76 -6.82
CA THR A 217 19.25 12.80 -5.45
C THR A 217 20.72 13.22 -5.45
N GLU A 218 21.31 13.36 -4.26
CA GLU A 218 22.72 13.77 -4.06
C GLU A 218 23.75 12.80 -4.64
N ASP A 219 23.47 11.49 -4.65
CA ASP A 219 24.30 10.46 -5.28
C ASP A 219 24.13 10.36 -6.80
N GLY A 220 23.28 11.22 -7.40
CA GLY A 220 23.00 11.24 -8.83
C GLY A 220 21.91 10.27 -9.28
N THR A 221 21.27 9.55 -8.35
CA THR A 221 20.14 8.67 -8.69
C THR A 221 18.98 9.50 -9.27
N ILE A 222 18.51 9.10 -10.45
CA ILE A 222 17.41 9.78 -11.16
C ILE A 222 16.10 9.56 -10.40
N VAL A 223 15.49 10.65 -9.96
CA VAL A 223 14.17 10.67 -9.31
C VAL A 223 13.05 10.70 -10.34
N TYR A 224 13.21 11.57 -11.35
CA TYR A 224 12.25 11.74 -12.43
C TYR A 224 12.96 11.64 -13.78
N ASP A 225 12.63 10.61 -14.56
CA ASP A 225 13.23 10.37 -15.87
C ASP A 225 12.68 11.35 -16.91
N THR A 226 13.57 12.22 -17.39
CA THR A 226 13.26 13.22 -18.42
C THR A 226 13.35 12.67 -19.84
N SER A 227 13.89 11.47 -20.04
CA SER A 227 14.06 10.86 -21.36
C SER A 227 12.79 10.21 -21.89
N TYR A 228 11.84 9.88 -21.01
CA TYR A 228 10.60 9.21 -21.38
C TYR A 228 9.43 10.19 -21.62
N GLY A 229 8.55 9.83 -22.56
CA GLY A 229 7.31 10.55 -22.83
C GLY A 229 7.53 12.03 -23.22
N SER A 230 6.89 12.94 -22.49
CA SER A 230 7.00 14.39 -22.69
C SER A 230 7.84 15.10 -21.61
N ASN A 231 8.49 14.35 -20.73
CA ASN A 231 9.07 14.88 -19.49
C ASN A 231 10.21 15.88 -19.69
N GLY A 232 11.10 15.62 -20.66
CA GLY A 232 12.21 16.50 -21.02
C GLY A 232 11.93 17.41 -22.23
N LYS A 233 10.71 17.41 -22.77
CA LYS A 233 10.38 18.25 -23.93
C LYS A 233 10.33 19.72 -23.52
N PHE A 234 10.77 20.60 -24.42
CA PHE A 234 10.61 22.04 -24.23
C PHE A 234 9.13 22.42 -24.21
N PHE A 235 8.75 23.27 -23.25
CA PHE A 235 7.40 23.76 -23.02
C PHE A 235 7.40 25.29 -22.87
N SER A 236 6.31 25.94 -23.28
CA SER A 236 6.17 27.40 -23.20
C SER A 236 5.63 27.91 -21.86
N LYS A 237 5.11 27.01 -21.01
CA LYS A 237 4.62 27.37 -19.66
C LYS A 237 5.80 27.84 -18.81
N ASP A 238 5.66 28.99 -18.16
CA ASP A 238 6.69 29.58 -17.28
C ASP A 238 6.77 28.91 -15.89
N SER A 239 6.33 27.66 -15.79
CA SER A 239 6.27 26.97 -14.51
C SER A 239 6.30 25.45 -14.65
N PHE A 240 6.91 24.80 -13.69
CA PHE A 240 6.94 23.36 -13.54
C PHE A 240 6.48 22.97 -12.14
N ASP A 241 5.59 21.98 -12.04
CA ASP A 241 5.03 21.52 -10.77
C ASP A 241 5.58 20.13 -10.45
N PHE A 242 6.08 19.92 -9.23
CA PHE A 242 6.56 18.63 -8.77
C PHE A 242 6.24 18.39 -7.30
N THR A 243 5.80 17.18 -6.96
CA THR A 243 5.53 16.76 -5.57
C THR A 243 6.63 15.81 -5.11
N PHE A 244 7.30 16.15 -4.02
CA PHE A 244 8.29 15.30 -3.34
C PHE A 244 7.60 14.45 -2.27
N TYR A 245 8.02 13.21 -2.04
CA TYR A 245 7.48 12.35 -0.98
C TYR A 245 8.52 11.89 0.04
N ALA A 246 9.76 12.38 -0.01
CA ALA A 246 10.75 12.11 1.02
C ALA A 246 11.56 13.37 1.35
N SER A 247 11.98 13.47 2.62
CA SER A 247 13.04 14.40 3.00
C SER A 247 14.37 13.98 2.37
N GLY A 248 15.25 14.94 2.14
CA GLY A 248 16.57 14.68 1.58
C GLY A 248 17.12 15.83 0.76
N THR A 249 18.24 15.56 0.11
CA THR A 249 18.89 16.50 -0.80
C THR A 249 18.56 16.11 -2.24
N TYR A 250 18.00 17.05 -2.98
CA TYR A 250 17.69 16.92 -4.41
C TYR A 250 18.42 17.97 -5.23
N TYR A 251 18.73 17.62 -6.47
CA TYR A 251 19.28 18.52 -7.46
C TYR A 251 18.32 18.59 -8.64
N ILE A 252 17.69 19.75 -8.82
CA ILE A 252 16.82 20.02 -9.97
C ILE A 252 17.54 20.91 -10.98
N ARG A 253 17.45 20.53 -12.26
CA ARG A 253 18.07 21.25 -13.36
C ARG A 253 17.01 21.62 -14.39
N PHE A 254 17.03 22.87 -14.80
CA PHE A 254 16.18 23.39 -15.86
C PHE A 254 17.03 23.86 -17.04
N ALA A 255 16.46 23.79 -18.23
CA ALA A 255 16.99 24.36 -19.44
C ALA A 255 16.02 25.39 -20.01
N ILE A 256 16.55 26.29 -20.81
CA ILE A 256 15.80 27.34 -21.51
C ILE A 256 16.38 27.50 -22.91
N MET A 257 15.49 27.77 -23.85
CA MET A 257 15.79 28.01 -25.26
C MET A 257 15.03 29.26 -25.74
N ASP A 258 15.77 30.22 -26.29
CA ASP A 258 15.22 31.37 -27.00
C ASP A 258 15.21 31.08 -28.50
N THR A 259 14.02 30.87 -29.05
CA THR A 259 13.81 30.52 -30.46
C THR A 259 13.58 31.74 -31.35
N GLY A 260 13.56 32.95 -30.78
CA GLY A 260 13.38 34.19 -31.52
C GLY A 260 14.67 34.76 -32.13
N VAL A 261 15.82 34.16 -31.82
CA VAL A 261 17.15 34.56 -32.32
C VAL A 261 17.79 33.44 -33.15
N SER A 262 18.74 33.77 -34.03
CA SER A 262 19.48 32.80 -34.85
C SER A 262 20.99 33.04 -34.74
N PRO A 263 21.80 32.05 -34.29
CA PRO A 263 21.37 30.74 -33.79
C PRO A 263 20.56 30.85 -32.49
N TYR A 264 19.78 29.80 -32.17
CA TYR A 264 19.06 29.75 -30.90
C TYR A 264 20.02 29.91 -29.73
N VAL A 265 19.61 30.71 -28.74
CA VAL A 265 20.34 30.80 -27.47
C VAL A 265 19.76 29.74 -26.56
N TRP A 266 20.61 28.84 -26.07
CA TRP A 266 20.22 27.83 -25.09
C TRP A 266 21.21 27.83 -23.93
N PHE A 267 20.70 27.60 -22.73
CA PHE A 267 21.55 27.34 -21.57
C PHE A 267 20.76 26.53 -20.52
N ASN A 268 21.47 25.95 -19.56
CA ASN A 268 20.88 25.27 -18.42
C ASN A 268 21.49 25.76 -17.09
N THR A 269 20.86 25.37 -15.98
CA THR A 269 21.30 25.77 -14.63
C THR A 269 22.74 25.33 -14.29
N GLY A 270 23.33 24.38 -15.03
CA GLY A 270 24.70 23.88 -14.86
C GLY A 270 24.75 22.55 -14.10
N LEU A 271 25.95 21.99 -13.92
CA LEU A 271 26.20 20.65 -13.35
C LEU A 271 25.59 20.49 -11.94
N TYR A 272 25.69 21.52 -11.08
CA TYR A 272 25.16 21.50 -9.71
C TYR A 272 23.76 22.11 -9.56
N GLY A 273 23.06 22.34 -10.68
CA GLY A 273 21.65 22.73 -10.73
C GLY A 273 21.19 23.69 -9.64
N ILE A 274 20.01 23.40 -9.10
CA ILE A 274 19.44 24.01 -7.90
C ILE A 274 19.44 22.92 -6.83
N LYS A 275 20.19 23.12 -5.75
CA LYS A 275 20.19 22.24 -4.57
C LYS A 275 18.96 22.54 -3.73
N LEU A 276 18.11 21.54 -3.54
CA LEU A 276 16.94 21.58 -2.67
C LEU A 276 17.25 20.72 -1.44
N VAL A 277 17.18 21.30 -0.24
CA VAL A 277 17.31 20.57 1.02
C VAL A 277 15.94 20.54 1.67
N ILE A 278 15.33 19.36 1.69
CA ILE A 278 13.98 19.14 2.22
C ILE A 278 14.11 18.43 3.57
N ASP A 279 13.65 19.08 4.63
CA ASP A 279 13.55 18.54 6.00
C ASP A 279 12.10 18.62 6.46
N ASP A 280 11.28 17.69 5.97
CA ASP A 280 9.87 17.54 6.31
C ASP A 280 9.71 16.39 7.31
N LYS A 281 9.42 16.72 8.57
CA LYS A 281 9.26 15.73 9.64
C LYS A 281 8.11 14.75 9.43
N GLY A 282 7.14 15.07 8.58
CA GLY A 282 6.07 14.15 8.19
C GLY A 282 6.52 13.09 7.19
N TYR A 283 7.63 13.33 6.50
CA TYR A 283 8.16 12.50 5.41
C TYR A 283 9.64 12.20 5.64
N PRO A 284 9.98 11.05 6.25
CA PRO A 284 11.37 10.69 6.50
C PRO A 284 12.19 10.59 5.21
N THR A 285 13.51 10.58 5.33
CA THR A 285 14.39 10.22 4.21
C THR A 285 14.19 8.75 3.84
N VAL A 286 14.54 8.39 2.60
CA VAL A 286 14.43 7.00 2.13
C VAL A 286 15.22 6.04 3.02
N GLU A 287 16.39 6.46 3.52
CA GLU A 287 17.23 5.68 4.43
C GLU A 287 16.55 5.43 5.77
N ASN A 288 15.81 6.43 6.29
CA ASN A 288 15.05 6.28 7.52
C ASN A 288 13.84 5.36 7.32
N VAL A 289 13.18 5.39 6.16
CA VAL A 289 12.15 4.40 5.81
C VAL A 289 12.75 2.99 5.80
N VAL A 290 13.87 2.79 5.13
CA VAL A 290 14.59 1.49 5.10
C VAL A 290 14.97 1.03 6.49
N ALA A 291 15.47 1.93 7.35
CA ALA A 291 15.85 1.60 8.73
C ALA A 291 14.64 1.16 9.57
N ASP A 292 13.49 1.81 9.42
CA ASP A 292 12.26 1.44 10.11
C ASP A 292 11.73 0.08 9.60
N LEU A 293 11.66 -0.12 8.29
CA LEU A 293 11.24 -1.39 7.69
C LEU A 293 12.15 -2.55 8.07
N LYS A 294 13.48 -2.34 8.10
CA LYS A 294 14.44 -3.30 8.64
C LYS A 294 14.12 -3.67 10.08
N ALA A 295 13.83 -2.69 10.93
CA ALA A 295 13.50 -2.92 12.33
C ALA A 295 12.16 -3.65 12.50
N GLN A 296 11.20 -3.44 11.60
CA GLN A 296 9.93 -4.18 11.59
C GLN A 296 10.13 -5.63 11.15
N CYS A 297 10.81 -5.85 10.01
CA CYS A 297 11.17 -7.17 9.48
C CYS A 297 11.90 -8.02 10.53
N GLY A 298 12.89 -7.46 11.22
CA GLY A 298 13.66 -8.17 12.25
C GLY A 298 12.88 -8.59 13.50
N LYS A 299 11.61 -8.19 13.67
CA LYS A 299 10.75 -8.69 14.76
C LYS A 299 10.16 -10.07 14.48
N THR A 300 9.99 -10.41 13.20
CA THR A 300 9.27 -11.61 12.77
C THR A 300 10.12 -12.54 11.90
N CYS A 301 11.12 -12.00 11.21
CA CYS A 301 11.91 -12.74 10.22
C CYS A 301 13.31 -13.03 10.75
N THR A 302 13.77 -14.27 10.56
CA THR A 302 15.07 -14.77 11.02
C THR A 302 15.97 -15.20 9.87
N THR A 303 15.42 -15.90 8.88
CA THR A 303 16.16 -16.40 7.72
C THR A 303 16.23 -15.34 6.60
N ASP A 304 17.12 -15.54 5.65
CA ASP A 304 17.23 -14.63 4.51
C ASP A 304 16.00 -14.73 3.60
N PHE A 305 15.46 -15.94 3.41
CA PHE A 305 14.18 -16.17 2.74
C PHE A 305 13.03 -15.38 3.40
N GLU A 306 12.85 -15.47 4.72
CA GLU A 306 11.77 -14.76 5.44
C GLU A 306 11.90 -13.24 5.31
N LYS A 307 13.13 -12.71 5.36
CA LYS A 307 13.37 -11.27 5.21
C LYS A 307 13.08 -10.80 3.79
N ALA A 308 13.52 -11.55 2.79
CA ALA A 308 13.31 -11.24 1.38
C ALA A 308 11.81 -11.24 1.04
N VAL A 309 11.07 -12.27 1.45
CA VAL A 309 9.60 -12.34 1.29
C VAL A 309 8.95 -11.12 1.96
N TRP A 310 9.29 -10.84 3.22
CA TRP A 310 8.68 -9.71 3.95
C TRP A 310 8.88 -8.36 3.25
N PHE A 311 10.07 -8.11 2.70
CA PHE A 311 10.34 -6.88 1.96
C PHE A 311 9.65 -6.83 0.60
N ASN A 312 9.54 -7.97 -0.10
CA ASN A 312 8.78 -8.09 -1.34
C ASN A 312 7.30 -7.77 -1.09
N ASP A 313 6.70 -8.42 -0.09
CA ASP A 313 5.29 -8.23 0.30
C ASP A 313 5.03 -6.76 0.65
N TRP A 314 5.92 -6.14 1.43
CA TRP A 314 5.77 -4.73 1.77
C TRP A 314 5.74 -3.84 0.53
N LEU A 315 6.63 -4.07 -0.45
CA LEU A 315 6.67 -3.29 -1.69
C LEU A 315 5.41 -3.51 -2.54
N VAL A 316 4.98 -4.77 -2.70
CA VAL A 316 3.76 -5.14 -3.44
C VAL A 316 2.50 -4.57 -2.77
N GLU A 317 2.47 -4.46 -1.45
CA GLU A 317 1.33 -3.88 -0.71
C GLU A 317 1.32 -2.34 -0.75
N ASN A 318 2.48 -1.67 -0.82
CA ASN A 318 2.60 -0.23 -0.60
C ASN A 318 3.00 0.59 -1.83
N CYS A 319 3.35 -0.04 -2.95
CA CYS A 319 3.68 0.63 -4.21
C CYS A 319 2.80 0.14 -5.36
N ARG A 320 2.56 0.99 -6.36
CA ARG A 320 1.93 0.61 -7.63
C ARG A 320 2.78 1.01 -8.84
N TYR A 321 2.74 0.19 -9.88
CA TYR A 321 3.52 0.44 -11.09
C TYR A 321 3.20 1.80 -11.75
N ASP A 322 4.24 2.60 -12.01
CA ASP A 322 4.15 3.86 -12.75
C ASP A 322 4.16 3.61 -14.26
N SER A 323 2.98 3.62 -14.87
CA SER A 323 2.81 3.48 -16.32
C SER A 323 3.21 4.72 -17.13
N SER A 324 3.61 5.83 -16.49
CA SER A 324 4.25 6.96 -17.18
C SER A 324 5.76 6.81 -17.30
N TYR A 325 6.34 5.75 -16.71
CA TYR A 325 7.76 5.41 -16.79
C TYR A 325 8.69 6.53 -16.31
N SER A 326 8.28 7.25 -15.28
CA SER A 326 8.91 8.51 -14.88
C SER A 326 9.60 8.43 -13.53
N TYR A 327 9.03 7.74 -12.54
CA TYR A 327 9.59 7.71 -11.19
C TYR A 327 10.55 6.53 -10.98
N CYS A 328 11.85 6.79 -11.01
CA CYS A 328 12.89 5.74 -11.07
C CYS A 328 13.79 5.66 -9.82
N ALA A 329 13.64 6.55 -8.84
CA ALA A 329 14.37 6.49 -7.58
C ALA A 329 13.69 5.53 -6.59
N PRO A 330 14.43 5.00 -5.59
CA PRO A 330 13.82 4.22 -4.50
C PRO A 330 12.73 4.99 -3.74
N GLU A 331 12.79 6.34 -3.74
CA GLU A 331 11.71 7.22 -3.25
C GLU A 331 10.34 6.94 -3.89
N GLY A 332 10.32 6.55 -5.17
CA GLY A 332 9.10 6.20 -5.88
C GLY A 332 8.34 5.07 -5.19
N ALA A 333 9.04 3.98 -4.87
CA ALA A 333 8.43 2.81 -4.24
C ALA A 333 8.30 2.94 -2.71
N LEU A 334 9.31 3.48 -2.02
CA LEU A 334 9.36 3.51 -0.56
C LEU A 334 8.57 4.66 0.08
N ALA A 335 8.28 5.73 -0.65
CA ALA A 335 7.67 6.93 -0.07
C ALA A 335 6.49 7.48 -0.88
N ARG A 336 6.60 7.53 -2.21
CA ARG A 336 5.51 7.99 -3.09
C ARG A 336 4.41 6.94 -3.26
N GLY A 337 4.75 5.66 -3.12
CA GLY A 337 3.84 4.53 -3.40
C GLY A 337 3.56 4.34 -4.89
N SER A 338 4.41 4.89 -5.77
CA SER A 338 4.34 4.65 -7.20
C SER A 338 5.71 4.79 -7.86
N GLY A 339 6.12 3.78 -8.62
CA GLY A 339 7.45 3.70 -9.22
C GLY A 339 7.52 2.79 -10.43
N THR A 340 8.53 3.00 -11.28
CA THR A 340 8.86 2.10 -12.39
C THR A 340 9.57 0.84 -11.88
N CYS A 341 9.81 -0.13 -12.76
CA CYS A 341 10.59 -1.32 -12.43
C CYS A 341 11.96 -0.99 -11.82
N GLU A 342 12.59 0.10 -12.28
CA GLU A 342 13.86 0.59 -11.70
C GLU A 342 13.69 1.10 -10.26
N ALA A 343 12.56 1.75 -9.93
CA ALA A 343 12.26 2.16 -8.56
C ALA A 343 12.01 0.97 -7.63
N TYR A 344 11.24 -0.03 -8.07
CA TYR A 344 11.02 -1.28 -7.32
C TYR A 344 12.35 -1.99 -7.06
N HIS A 345 13.15 -2.20 -8.10
CA HIS A 345 14.47 -2.83 -8.01
C HIS A 345 15.36 -2.10 -7.00
N ARG A 346 15.53 -0.77 -7.13
CA ARG A 346 16.39 0.01 -6.23
C ARG A 346 15.89 -0.02 -4.79
N ALA A 347 14.57 0.08 -4.57
CA ALA A 347 13.98 -0.01 -3.24
C ALA A 347 14.26 -1.38 -2.61
N TYR A 348 14.04 -2.45 -3.36
CA TYR A 348 14.28 -3.81 -2.86
C TYR A 348 15.76 -4.07 -2.59
N VAL A 349 16.66 -3.60 -3.45
CA VAL A 349 18.11 -3.62 -3.22
C VAL A 349 18.49 -2.89 -1.94
N MET A 350 17.95 -1.70 -1.67
CA MET A 350 18.22 -0.98 -0.43
C MET A 350 17.75 -1.77 0.80
N LEU A 351 16.56 -2.38 0.75
CA LEU A 351 16.02 -3.18 1.83
C LEU A 351 16.84 -4.45 2.10
N LEU A 352 17.16 -5.21 1.06
CA LEU A 352 17.95 -6.45 1.15
C LEU A 352 19.38 -6.19 1.64
N ASN A 353 20.07 -5.20 1.06
CA ASN A 353 21.42 -4.83 1.49
C ASN A 353 21.42 -4.33 2.94
N SER A 354 20.33 -3.70 3.41
CA SER A 354 20.24 -3.24 4.80
C SER A 354 20.30 -4.40 5.81
N VAL A 355 19.92 -5.62 5.42
CA VAL A 355 19.97 -6.84 6.24
C VAL A 355 21.12 -7.79 5.87
N GLY A 356 22.02 -7.36 4.97
CA GLY A 356 23.20 -8.12 4.57
C GLY A 356 22.97 -9.16 3.49
N ILE A 357 21.80 -9.16 2.83
CA ILE A 357 21.51 -10.03 1.69
C ILE A 357 22.10 -9.41 0.44
N ALA A 358 22.98 -10.14 -0.26
CA ALA A 358 23.62 -9.67 -1.48
C ALA A 358 22.64 -9.63 -2.65
N THR A 359 22.80 -8.63 -3.52
CA THR A 359 21.93 -8.41 -4.67
C THR A 359 22.72 -8.17 -5.95
N ASP A 360 22.10 -8.46 -7.09
CA ASP A 360 22.57 -8.04 -8.40
C ASP A 360 21.44 -7.42 -9.23
N ARG A 361 21.81 -6.60 -10.22
CA ARG A 361 20.87 -6.03 -11.18
C ARG A 361 20.71 -6.95 -12.38
N ILE A 362 19.48 -7.39 -12.61
CA ILE A 362 19.12 -8.23 -13.76
C ILE A 362 18.21 -7.43 -14.68
N SER A 363 18.40 -7.53 -15.98
CA SER A 363 17.51 -6.91 -16.96
C SER A 363 17.29 -7.76 -18.20
N GLY A 364 16.14 -7.54 -18.83
CA GLY A 364 15.68 -8.28 -19.98
C GLY A 364 14.49 -7.57 -20.61
N ASP A 365 14.44 -7.49 -21.94
CA ASP A 365 13.28 -7.00 -22.69
C ASP A 365 12.79 -5.58 -22.30
N GLY A 366 13.71 -4.71 -21.87
CA GLY A 366 13.38 -3.36 -21.39
C GLY A 366 12.86 -3.30 -19.94
N HIS A 367 12.90 -4.43 -19.23
CA HIS A 367 12.52 -4.59 -17.83
C HIS A 367 13.74 -4.84 -16.93
N VAL A 368 13.62 -4.55 -15.64
CA VAL A 368 14.66 -4.76 -14.62
C VAL A 368 14.05 -5.39 -13.38
N TRP A 369 14.77 -6.35 -12.81
CA TRP A 369 14.44 -7.01 -11.55
C TRP A 369 15.70 -7.34 -10.75
N THR A 370 15.55 -8.02 -9.62
CA THR A 370 16.62 -8.20 -8.64
C THR A 370 17.10 -9.64 -8.61
N GLY A 371 18.40 -9.85 -8.79
CA GLY A 371 19.06 -11.09 -8.42
C GLY A 371 19.35 -11.04 -6.92
N VAL A 372 19.02 -12.08 -6.16
CA VAL A 372 19.09 -12.10 -4.71
C VAL A 372 19.79 -13.37 -4.25
N GLN A 373 20.76 -13.24 -3.35
CA GLN A 373 21.46 -14.38 -2.76
C GLN A 373 20.80 -14.79 -1.45
N LEU A 374 20.08 -15.92 -1.44
CA LEU A 374 19.43 -16.48 -0.26
C LEU A 374 20.18 -17.76 0.16
N ASP A 375 20.60 -17.80 1.43
CA ASP A 375 21.30 -18.96 2.01
C ASP A 375 22.47 -19.50 1.15
N GLY A 376 23.15 -18.60 0.42
CA GLY A 376 24.30 -18.88 -0.44
C GLY A 376 23.98 -19.13 -1.93
N ASN A 377 22.72 -19.37 -2.28
CA ASN A 377 22.27 -19.59 -3.66
C ASN A 377 21.69 -18.31 -4.28
N TRP A 378 21.87 -18.12 -5.57
CA TRP A 378 21.29 -17.00 -6.30
C TRP A 378 19.92 -17.35 -6.87
N TYR A 379 19.02 -16.37 -6.83
CA TYR A 379 17.66 -16.46 -7.36
C TYR A 379 17.27 -15.15 -8.04
N HIS A 380 16.32 -15.23 -8.96
CA HIS A 380 15.61 -14.07 -9.49
C HIS A 380 14.37 -13.77 -8.67
N ILE A 381 14.19 -12.49 -8.32
CA ILE A 381 12.98 -11.99 -7.67
C ILE A 381 12.52 -10.74 -8.43
N ASP A 382 11.31 -10.80 -8.97
CA ASP A 382 10.68 -9.70 -9.71
C ASP A 382 9.49 -9.12 -8.95
N THR A 383 9.80 -8.23 -8.01
CA THR A 383 8.80 -7.52 -7.20
C THR A 383 7.84 -6.68 -8.05
N THR A 384 8.22 -6.27 -9.27
CA THR A 384 7.34 -5.50 -10.14
C THR A 384 6.26 -6.39 -10.74
N TRP A 385 6.64 -7.58 -11.22
CA TRP A 385 5.69 -8.55 -11.78
C TRP A 385 4.88 -9.27 -10.70
N ASP A 386 5.39 -9.35 -9.47
CA ASP A 386 4.62 -9.76 -8.30
C ASP A 386 3.53 -8.73 -7.92
N ASP A 387 3.71 -7.43 -8.22
CA ASP A 387 2.64 -6.42 -8.15
C ASP A 387 1.78 -6.40 -9.42
N ALA A 388 1.00 -7.47 -9.63
CA ALA A 388 0.11 -7.59 -10.78
C ALA A 388 -0.98 -6.50 -10.84
N GLY A 389 -1.25 -5.79 -9.74
CA GLY A 389 -2.30 -4.77 -9.64
C GLY A 389 -3.73 -5.33 -9.60
N TYR A 390 -3.89 -6.65 -9.59
CA TYR A 390 -5.16 -7.36 -9.43
C TYR A 390 -4.94 -8.74 -8.78
N GLU A 391 -6.04 -9.36 -8.32
CA GLU A 391 -6.02 -10.70 -7.74
C GLU A 391 -6.48 -11.75 -8.76
N ASP A 392 -5.86 -12.93 -8.72
CA ASP A 392 -6.27 -14.10 -9.48
C ASP A 392 -6.55 -15.27 -8.51
N ASN A 393 -7.70 -15.94 -8.66
CA ASN A 393 -8.08 -17.03 -7.75
C ASN A 393 -7.33 -18.35 -8.05
N SER A 394 -6.70 -18.46 -9.21
CA SER A 394 -5.97 -19.66 -9.63
C SER A 394 -4.57 -19.72 -9.00
N VAL A 395 -3.87 -18.59 -8.86
CA VAL A 395 -2.47 -18.51 -8.42
C VAL A 395 -2.19 -17.28 -7.56
N ASP A 396 -1.26 -17.42 -6.62
CA ASP A 396 -0.77 -16.33 -5.77
C ASP A 396 0.18 -15.44 -6.58
N LEU A 397 -0.36 -14.39 -7.21
CA LEU A 397 0.42 -13.51 -8.09
C LEU A 397 1.47 -12.68 -7.36
N GLN A 398 1.32 -12.45 -6.05
CA GLN A 398 2.26 -11.63 -5.26
C GLN A 398 3.59 -12.33 -4.97
N HIS A 399 3.70 -13.60 -5.34
CA HIS A 399 4.90 -14.40 -5.14
C HIS A 399 5.24 -15.26 -6.36
N LEU A 400 4.57 -15.03 -7.50
CA LEU A 400 4.72 -15.86 -8.69
C LEU A 400 6.16 -15.83 -9.23
N TYR A 401 6.79 -14.67 -9.14
CA TYR A 401 8.13 -14.40 -9.64
C TYR A 401 9.17 -14.35 -8.51
N PHE A 402 8.85 -14.92 -7.35
CA PHE A 402 9.73 -14.99 -6.20
C PHE A 402 10.57 -16.27 -6.20
N GLY A 403 11.87 -16.12 -6.41
CA GLY A 403 12.85 -17.19 -6.25
C GLY A 403 12.95 -18.09 -7.48
N LEU A 404 12.96 -17.52 -8.69
CA LEU A 404 13.10 -18.27 -9.95
C LEU A 404 14.58 -18.49 -10.29
N ASN A 405 14.87 -19.50 -11.12
CA ASN A 405 16.22 -19.78 -11.63
C ASN A 405 16.41 -19.25 -13.07
N ASP A 406 17.64 -19.31 -13.57
CA ASP A 406 18.00 -18.84 -14.92
C ASP A 406 17.18 -19.55 -16.00
N GLU A 407 16.97 -20.87 -15.87
CA GLU A 407 16.24 -21.66 -16.87
C GLU A 407 14.79 -21.16 -17.04
N LEU A 408 14.08 -20.99 -15.91
CA LEU A 408 12.69 -20.53 -15.96
C LEU A 408 12.60 -19.08 -16.44
N MET A 409 13.51 -18.21 -16.00
CA MET A 409 13.54 -16.81 -16.46
C MET A 409 13.78 -16.70 -17.97
N ASN A 410 14.65 -17.54 -18.54
CA ASN A 410 14.89 -17.56 -19.99
C ASN A 410 13.72 -18.14 -20.81
N GLN A 411 12.74 -18.80 -20.18
CA GLN A 411 11.53 -19.24 -20.87
C GLN A 411 10.45 -18.15 -20.92
N ILE A 412 10.45 -17.22 -19.96
CA ILE A 412 9.46 -16.14 -19.86
C ILE A 412 9.99 -14.78 -20.35
N HIS A 413 11.31 -14.64 -20.56
CA HIS A 413 11.95 -13.48 -21.18
C HIS A 413 12.74 -13.88 -22.43
N SER A 414 12.79 -12.99 -23.42
CA SER A 414 13.59 -13.20 -24.63
C SER A 414 15.09 -12.93 -24.41
N SER A 415 15.43 -12.23 -23.33
CA SER A 415 16.80 -11.95 -22.91
C SER A 415 16.89 -11.80 -21.40
N VAL A 416 17.94 -12.36 -20.78
CA VAL A 416 18.25 -12.17 -19.35
C VAL A 416 19.73 -11.81 -19.23
N THR A 417 20.03 -10.65 -18.65
CA THR A 417 21.40 -10.15 -18.47
C THR A 417 21.63 -9.76 -17.02
N SER A 418 22.66 -10.35 -16.41
CA SER A 418 23.16 -9.98 -15.09
C SER A 418 24.28 -8.95 -15.20
N SER A 419 24.27 -7.94 -14.32
CA SER A 419 25.28 -6.88 -14.31
C SER A 419 26.63 -7.38 -13.80
N ASN A 420 26.64 -8.33 -12.85
CA ASN A 420 27.86 -8.91 -12.27
C ASN A 420 28.12 -10.36 -12.70
N GLY A 421 27.35 -10.91 -13.63
CA GLY A 421 27.48 -12.30 -14.10
C GLY A 421 27.09 -13.35 -13.06
N ILE A 422 26.11 -13.07 -12.20
CA ILE A 422 25.52 -14.08 -11.31
C ILE A 422 24.78 -15.15 -12.11
N SER A 423 24.65 -16.35 -11.55
CA SER A 423 23.89 -17.44 -12.15
C SER A 423 23.03 -18.12 -11.10
N ALA A 424 21.72 -18.17 -11.36
CA ALA A 424 20.72 -18.75 -10.48
C ALA A 424 20.36 -20.16 -10.97
N HIS A 425 20.67 -21.19 -10.18
CA HIS A 425 20.38 -22.58 -10.53
C HIS A 425 19.38 -23.26 -9.60
N SER A 426 19.24 -22.75 -8.36
CA SER A 426 18.38 -23.36 -7.35
C SER A 426 16.95 -22.87 -7.47
N LEU A 427 16.00 -23.71 -7.04
CA LEU A 427 14.61 -23.38 -6.79
C LEU A 427 14.22 -23.68 -5.33
N GLU A 428 15.17 -24.04 -4.48
CA GLU A 428 14.88 -24.44 -3.09
C GLU A 428 14.21 -23.31 -2.29
N ASP A 429 14.60 -22.06 -2.54
CA ASP A 429 13.99 -20.85 -1.96
C ASP A 429 12.99 -20.16 -2.90
N ASN A 430 12.49 -20.86 -3.93
CA ASN A 430 11.27 -20.45 -4.60
C ASN A 430 10.12 -20.43 -3.58
N TYR A 431 9.27 -19.41 -3.63
CA TYR A 431 8.20 -19.25 -2.63
C TYR A 431 7.26 -20.46 -2.53
N PHE A 432 6.78 -21.00 -3.65
CA PHE A 432 5.84 -22.12 -3.63
C PHE A 432 6.49 -23.43 -3.20
N ILE A 433 7.76 -23.62 -3.56
CA ILE A 433 8.56 -24.77 -3.15
C ILE A 433 8.83 -24.71 -1.65
N LYS A 434 9.45 -23.62 -1.18
CA LYS A 434 9.88 -23.45 0.21
C LYS A 434 8.71 -23.50 1.19
N THR A 435 7.56 -22.92 0.83
CA THR A 435 6.35 -22.93 1.67
C THR A 435 5.52 -24.21 1.54
N GLY A 436 5.82 -25.06 0.56
CA GLY A 436 5.03 -26.25 0.22
C GLY A 436 3.67 -25.95 -0.43
N LYS A 437 3.36 -24.68 -0.74
CA LYS A 437 2.13 -24.28 -1.45
C LYS A 437 2.03 -24.91 -2.84
N ILE A 438 3.16 -25.31 -3.45
CA ILE A 438 3.18 -25.99 -4.76
C ILE A 438 2.34 -27.28 -4.79
N LYS A 439 2.13 -27.91 -3.63
CA LYS A 439 1.32 -29.13 -3.46
C LYS A 439 -0.13 -28.97 -3.91
N LYS A 440 -0.66 -27.74 -3.92
CA LYS A 440 -1.95 -27.41 -4.54
C LYS A 440 -2.06 -27.95 -5.96
N TRP A 441 -0.96 -27.94 -6.72
CA TRP A 441 -0.91 -28.39 -8.10
C TRP A 441 -0.21 -29.73 -8.28
N SER A 442 0.81 -30.07 -7.48
CA SER A 442 1.58 -31.32 -7.68
C SER A 442 0.87 -32.58 -7.18
N ASP A 443 0.13 -32.50 -6.06
CA ASP A 443 -0.37 -33.70 -5.36
C ASP A 443 -1.34 -34.53 -6.20
N GLN A 444 -2.07 -33.89 -7.12
CA GLN A 444 -3.01 -34.57 -8.01
C GLN A 444 -2.35 -35.60 -8.95
N TYR A 445 -1.04 -35.51 -9.18
CA TYR A 445 -0.30 -36.42 -10.06
C TYR A 445 0.36 -37.59 -9.31
N VAL A 446 0.40 -37.54 -7.98
CA VAL A 446 1.15 -38.53 -7.18
C VAL A 446 0.60 -39.94 -7.33
N SER A 447 -0.72 -40.12 -7.35
CA SER A 447 -1.34 -41.44 -7.52
C SER A 447 -1.05 -42.03 -8.89
N THR A 448 -1.16 -41.20 -9.94
CA THR A 448 -0.91 -41.61 -11.33
C THR A 448 0.54 -42.02 -11.53
N ILE A 449 1.49 -41.25 -10.99
CA ILE A 449 2.92 -41.59 -11.04
C ILE A 449 3.18 -42.92 -10.32
N ARG A 450 2.62 -43.12 -9.11
CA ARG A 450 2.77 -44.41 -8.40
C ARG A 450 2.22 -45.59 -9.19
N GLU A 451 1.13 -45.41 -9.93
CA GLU A 451 0.57 -46.45 -10.78
C GLU A 451 1.55 -46.85 -11.90
N HIS A 452 2.10 -45.88 -12.63
CA HIS A 452 3.12 -46.15 -13.66
C HIS A 452 4.37 -46.82 -13.09
N LEU A 453 4.87 -46.35 -11.94
CA LEU A 453 6.03 -46.96 -11.27
C LEU A 453 5.74 -48.41 -10.85
N ASN A 454 4.57 -48.69 -10.27
CA ASN A 454 4.17 -50.05 -9.89
C ASN A 454 3.99 -50.98 -11.10
N ASN A 455 3.65 -50.43 -12.26
CA ASN A 455 3.58 -51.15 -13.52
C ASN A 455 4.95 -51.41 -14.16
N GLY A 456 6.04 -50.87 -13.59
CA GLY A 456 7.40 -51.01 -14.08
C GLY A 456 7.68 -50.16 -15.33
N GLU A 457 6.98 -49.04 -15.50
CA GLU A 457 7.20 -48.13 -16.63
C GLU A 457 8.39 -47.20 -16.35
N ASN A 458 9.36 -47.18 -17.28
CA ASN A 458 10.57 -46.35 -17.15
C ASN A 458 10.41 -44.94 -17.75
N THR A 459 9.41 -44.73 -18.60
CA THR A 459 9.12 -43.43 -19.23
C THR A 459 7.63 -43.33 -19.53
N PHE A 460 7.01 -42.23 -19.12
CA PHE A 460 5.59 -41.96 -19.35
C PHE A 460 5.31 -40.46 -19.33
N ASP A 461 4.20 -40.06 -19.97
CA ASP A 461 3.75 -38.69 -20.09
C ASP A 461 2.44 -38.47 -19.35
N ILE A 462 2.32 -37.35 -18.64
CA ILE A 462 1.07 -36.92 -18.02
C ILE A 462 0.63 -35.60 -18.65
N THR A 463 -0.52 -35.62 -19.32
CA THR A 463 -1.12 -34.41 -19.91
C THR A 463 -1.71 -33.52 -18.83
N ILE A 464 -1.36 -32.24 -18.90
CA ILE A 464 -1.89 -31.17 -18.06
C ILE A 464 -3.14 -30.57 -18.69
N ASN A 465 -4.28 -30.67 -17.99
CA ASN A 465 -5.54 -30.06 -18.37
C ASN A 465 -5.92 -28.97 -17.35
N ASP A 466 -5.20 -27.85 -17.37
CA ASP A 466 -5.44 -26.70 -16.51
C ASP A 466 -5.76 -25.45 -17.35
N SER A 467 -6.75 -24.66 -16.90
CA SER A 467 -7.23 -23.45 -17.57
C SER A 467 -6.48 -22.17 -17.16
N MET A 468 -5.40 -22.29 -16.39
CA MET A 468 -4.54 -21.18 -15.99
C MET A 468 -3.94 -20.47 -17.20
N ILE A 469 -3.77 -19.15 -17.08
CA ILE A 469 -3.09 -18.32 -18.09
C ILE A 469 -1.71 -18.91 -18.40
N ASP A 470 -1.36 -18.97 -19.69
CA ASP A 470 -0.17 -19.71 -20.16
C ASP A 470 1.15 -19.28 -19.50
N SER A 471 1.34 -17.99 -19.25
CA SER A 471 2.54 -17.48 -18.56
C SER A 471 2.65 -17.99 -17.12
N TYR A 472 1.52 -18.03 -16.39
CA TYR A 472 1.49 -18.51 -15.00
C TYR A 472 1.63 -20.03 -14.97
N LYS A 473 0.94 -20.70 -15.91
CA LYS A 473 1.00 -22.15 -16.08
C LYS A 473 2.43 -22.62 -16.36
N GLN A 474 3.18 -21.88 -17.18
CA GLN A 474 4.58 -22.20 -17.45
C GLN A 474 5.42 -22.24 -16.17
N ILE A 475 5.28 -21.22 -15.32
CA ILE A 475 6.00 -21.13 -14.04
C ILE A 475 5.54 -22.24 -13.09
N ILE A 476 4.22 -22.35 -12.87
CA ILE A 476 3.66 -23.29 -11.90
C ILE A 476 4.00 -24.73 -12.26
N TYR A 477 3.86 -25.13 -13.52
CA TYR A 477 4.10 -26.52 -13.89
C TYR A 477 5.58 -26.88 -14.03
N TYR A 478 6.45 -25.90 -14.29
CA TYR A 478 7.88 -26.08 -14.12
C TYR A 478 8.23 -26.35 -12.64
N LEU A 479 7.63 -25.61 -11.71
CA LEU A 479 7.78 -25.86 -10.27
C LEU A 479 7.15 -27.19 -9.82
N VAL A 480 6.03 -27.61 -10.42
CA VAL A 480 5.45 -28.94 -10.17
C VAL A 480 6.42 -30.04 -10.61
N ALA A 481 7.01 -29.92 -11.80
CA ALA A 481 8.00 -30.88 -12.29
C ALA A 481 9.21 -30.96 -11.34
N TYR A 482 9.71 -29.82 -10.86
CA TYR A 482 10.76 -29.77 -9.85
C TYR A 482 10.34 -30.47 -8.54
N GLN A 483 9.14 -30.18 -8.02
CA GLN A 483 8.62 -30.81 -6.80
C GLN A 483 8.49 -32.34 -6.93
N LEU A 484 7.97 -32.82 -8.06
CA LEU A 484 7.79 -34.25 -8.30
C LEU A 484 9.13 -34.98 -8.47
N SER A 485 10.12 -34.34 -9.11
CA SER A 485 11.48 -34.87 -9.24
C SER A 485 12.19 -35.01 -7.89
N ASN A 486 11.86 -34.17 -6.91
CA ASN A 486 12.42 -34.20 -5.56
C ASN A 486 11.53 -34.94 -4.55
N THR A 487 10.47 -35.60 -5.01
CA THR A 487 9.61 -36.42 -4.16
C THR A 487 10.22 -37.81 -3.94
N ASP A 488 10.11 -38.35 -2.74
CA ASP A 488 10.54 -39.73 -2.46
C ASP A 488 9.54 -40.74 -3.04
N TRP A 489 10.00 -41.52 -4.01
CA TRP A 489 9.24 -42.56 -4.70
C TRP A 489 9.52 -43.97 -4.16
N GLY A 490 10.13 -44.11 -2.98
CA GLY A 490 10.38 -45.41 -2.36
C GLY A 490 11.60 -46.13 -2.90
N GLY A 491 12.63 -45.38 -3.32
CA GLY A 491 13.91 -45.89 -3.81
C GLY A 491 14.16 -45.68 -5.30
N GLU A 492 13.11 -45.43 -6.09
CA GLU A 492 13.23 -45.04 -7.50
C GLU A 492 13.61 -43.56 -7.59
N LYS A 493 14.54 -43.23 -8.50
CA LYS A 493 14.88 -41.84 -8.81
C LYS A 493 14.12 -41.42 -10.06
N LEU A 494 13.25 -40.42 -9.90
CA LEU A 494 12.40 -39.92 -10.98
C LEU A 494 12.83 -38.52 -11.39
N THR A 495 13.09 -38.32 -12.68
CA THR A 495 13.23 -36.99 -13.27
C THR A 495 11.94 -36.62 -13.99
N VAL A 496 11.38 -35.46 -13.65
CA VAL A 496 10.18 -34.90 -14.27
C VAL A 496 10.53 -33.56 -14.90
N THR A 497 10.19 -33.39 -16.17
CA THR A 497 10.29 -32.11 -16.89
C THR A 497 8.93 -31.66 -17.39
N TYR A 498 8.77 -30.36 -17.63
CA TYR A 498 7.53 -29.78 -18.12
C TYR A 498 7.74 -29.04 -19.44
N SER A 499 6.96 -29.41 -20.46
CA SER A 499 6.91 -28.71 -21.75
C SER A 499 5.58 -28.97 -22.45
N GLU A 500 5.05 -27.98 -23.18
CA GLU A 500 3.85 -28.14 -24.04
C GLU A 500 2.62 -28.77 -23.33
N ASN A 501 2.38 -28.42 -22.06
CA ASN A 501 1.32 -29.00 -21.23
C ASN A 501 1.50 -30.50 -20.93
N ILE A 502 2.73 -31.01 -20.93
CA ILE A 502 3.06 -32.40 -20.62
C ILE A 502 4.11 -32.41 -19.50
N LEU A 503 3.87 -33.24 -18.48
CA LEU A 503 4.91 -33.69 -17.55
C LEU A 503 5.54 -34.96 -18.12
N HIS A 504 6.77 -34.85 -18.59
CA HIS A 504 7.56 -35.98 -19.08
C HIS A 504 8.32 -36.60 -17.91
N CYS A 505 8.05 -37.87 -17.61
CA CYS A 505 8.57 -38.58 -16.46
C CYS A 505 9.55 -39.67 -16.91
N VAL A 506 10.76 -39.68 -16.34
CA VAL A 506 11.83 -40.66 -16.64
C VAL A 506 12.36 -41.24 -15.33
N VAL A 507 12.31 -42.56 -15.20
CA VAL A 507 12.91 -43.30 -14.08
C VAL A 507 14.37 -43.60 -14.41
N GLU A 508 15.28 -43.31 -13.49
CA GLU A 508 16.74 -43.50 -13.66
C GLU A 508 17.25 -44.89 -13.28
#